data_AF-A0A103XZ78-F1
#
_entry.id   AF-A0A103XZ78-F1
#
_cell.length_a   1.000
_cell.length_b   1.000
_cell.length_c   1.000
_cell.angle_alpha   90.00
_cell.angle_beta   90.00
_cell.angle_gamma   90.00
#
_symmetry.space_group_name_H-M   'P 1'
#
loop_
_entity.id
_entity.type
_entity.pdbx_description
1 polymer ?
#
loop_
_entity_poly.entity_id
_entity_poly.type
_entity_poly.pdbx_seq_one_letter_code
_entity_poly.pdbx_strand_id
1 'polypeptide(L)'
;MADLVSYGNADRDTEQALIALKKGAQLLKYGRKGKPKFCPFRLSHDESSLIWISSSGERSLKLTLVSRIIPGQRTAVFRRYLRPDKDYLSFSLIYNNGKRSLDLICKDKVETEVWIAGLKALISSGQGGRSKIDGWSEGGLYVE
;
A
#
# COMPACT_ATOMS: atom_id res chain seq x y z
N MET A 1 0.41 -33.61 -8.38
CA MET A 1 1.55 -33.00 -9.09
C MET A 1 1.10 -31.65 -9.63
N ALA A 2 1.00 -30.67 -8.73
CA ALA A 2 0.71 -29.28 -9.04
C ALA A 2 1.73 -28.45 -8.23
N ASP A 3 2.01 -27.23 -8.72
CA ASP A 3 2.67 -26.16 -7.95
C ASP A 3 4.20 -26.09 -7.91
N LEU A 4 4.87 -26.31 -9.05
CA LEU A 4 6.18 -25.68 -9.32
C LEU A 4 6.10 -24.59 -10.40
N VAL A 5 5.23 -24.75 -11.39
CA VAL A 5 5.04 -23.77 -12.48
C VAL A 5 4.30 -22.51 -12.00
N SER A 6 3.42 -22.62 -11.00
CA SER A 6 2.62 -21.50 -10.50
C SER A 6 3.44 -20.46 -9.73
N TYR A 7 4.39 -20.90 -8.89
CA TYR A 7 5.26 -20.01 -8.12
C TYR A 7 6.19 -19.16 -9.00
N GLY A 8 6.75 -19.76 -10.06
CA GLY A 8 7.62 -19.03 -10.98
C GLY A 8 6.92 -17.93 -11.79
N ASN A 9 5.60 -18.02 -11.96
CA ASN A 9 4.82 -16.99 -12.66
C ASN A 9 4.49 -15.81 -11.73
N ALA A 10 4.09 -16.09 -10.49
CA ALA A 10 3.77 -15.04 -9.51
C ALA A 10 4.99 -14.17 -9.14
N ASP A 11 6.18 -14.76 -9.11
CA ASP A 11 7.43 -14.04 -8.86
C ASP A 11 7.75 -13.04 -9.99
N ARG A 12 7.61 -13.48 -11.25
CA ARG A 12 7.78 -12.62 -12.43
C ARG A 12 6.75 -11.50 -12.50
N ASP A 13 5.48 -11.80 -12.20
CA ASP A 13 4.40 -10.80 -12.17
C ASP A 13 4.68 -9.74 -11.08
N THR A 14 5.25 -10.17 -9.95
CA THR A 14 5.66 -9.27 -8.87
C THR A 14 6.84 -8.39 -9.29
N GLU A 15 7.87 -8.95 -9.90
CA GLU A 15 9.03 -8.20 -10.40
C GLU A 15 8.60 -7.15 -11.44
N GLN A 16 7.74 -7.53 -12.39
CA GLN A 16 7.18 -6.61 -13.37
C GLN A 16 6.36 -5.48 -12.71
N ALA A 17 5.59 -5.80 -11.67
CA ALA A 17 4.88 -4.78 -10.90
C ALA A 17 5.87 -3.82 -10.23
N LEU A 18 6.93 -4.31 -9.59
CA LEU A 18 7.95 -3.47 -8.96
C LEU A 18 8.64 -2.54 -9.96
N ILE A 19 8.97 -3.03 -11.15
CA ILE A 19 9.52 -2.22 -12.26
C ILE A 19 8.53 -1.11 -12.64
N ALA A 20 7.24 -1.44 -12.78
CA ALA A 20 6.20 -0.46 -13.09
C ALA A 20 6.03 0.60 -11.97
N LEU A 21 6.11 0.20 -10.71
CA LEU A 21 6.02 1.10 -9.56
C LEU A 21 7.22 2.05 -9.48
N LYS A 22 8.44 1.56 -9.77
CA LYS A 22 9.66 2.40 -9.86
C LYS A 22 9.60 3.38 -11.03
N LYS A 23 9.07 2.94 -12.18
CA LYS A 23 8.80 3.82 -13.33
C LYS A 23 7.78 4.92 -12.96
N GLY A 24 6.79 4.56 -12.15
CA GLY A 24 5.81 5.46 -11.62
C GLY A 24 4.63 5.74 -12.56
N ALA A 25 3.62 6.42 -12.02
CA ALA A 25 2.38 6.77 -12.72
C ALA A 25 1.77 8.08 -12.20
N GLN A 26 0.93 8.71 -13.01
CA GLN A 26 0.09 9.83 -12.57
C GLN A 26 -1.18 9.30 -11.92
N LEU A 27 -1.28 9.42 -10.59
CA LEU A 27 -2.44 8.95 -9.82
C LEU A 27 -3.24 10.12 -9.27
N LEU A 28 -4.56 9.97 -9.18
CA LEU A 28 -5.40 10.98 -8.55
C LEU A 28 -5.32 10.83 -7.03
N LYS A 29 -4.64 11.78 -6.39
CA LYS A 29 -4.44 11.79 -4.95
C LYS A 29 -5.55 12.53 -4.22
N TYR A 30 -6.18 11.86 -3.28
CA TYR A 30 -7.14 12.44 -2.36
C TYR A 30 -6.42 12.95 -1.11
N GLY A 31 -6.82 14.15 -0.67
CA GLY A 31 -6.22 14.84 0.46
C GLY A 31 -7.26 15.27 1.48
N ARG A 32 -6.80 15.54 2.70
CA ARG A 32 -7.64 16.09 3.78
C ARG A 32 -8.12 17.52 3.51
N LYS A 33 -7.45 18.24 2.61
CA LYS A 33 -7.75 19.63 2.24
C LYS A 33 -7.77 19.77 0.72
N GLY A 34 -8.70 20.60 0.23
CA GLY A 34 -8.86 20.88 -1.20
C GLY A 34 -9.42 19.70 -2.01
N LYS A 35 -9.56 19.94 -3.32
CA LYS A 35 -9.99 18.95 -4.31
C LYS A 35 -8.88 17.93 -4.59
N PRO A 36 -9.21 16.69 -5.00
CA PRO A 36 -8.24 15.69 -5.44
C PRO A 36 -7.40 16.21 -6.62
N LYS A 37 -6.13 15.81 -6.69
CA LYS A 37 -5.19 16.27 -7.73
C LYS A 37 -4.40 15.11 -8.29
N PHE A 38 -4.17 15.12 -9.61
CA PHE A 38 -3.21 14.21 -10.23
C PHE A 38 -1.80 14.56 -9.75
N CYS A 39 -1.05 13.54 -9.33
CA CYS A 39 0.32 13.67 -8.89
C CYS A 39 1.15 12.51 -9.45
N PRO A 40 2.42 12.73 -9.83
CA PRO A 40 3.33 11.63 -10.12
C PRO A 40 3.61 10.87 -8.82
N PHE A 41 3.41 9.55 -8.86
CA PHE A 41 3.82 8.60 -7.83
C PHE A 41 4.87 7.66 -8.38
N ARG A 42 5.87 7.34 -7.56
CA ARG A 42 6.85 6.30 -7.84
C ARG A 42 7.35 5.65 -6.56
N LEU A 43 7.84 4.43 -6.68
CA LEU A 43 8.61 3.80 -5.62
C LEU A 43 10.04 4.37 -5.59
N SER A 44 10.64 4.44 -4.39
CA SER A 44 12.05 4.74 -4.23
C SER A 44 12.94 3.62 -4.82
N HIS A 45 14.20 3.94 -5.13
CA HIS A 45 15.12 2.97 -5.76
C HIS A 45 15.38 1.75 -4.87
N ASP A 46 15.47 1.99 -3.55
CA ASP A 46 15.63 1.01 -2.48
C ASP A 46 14.30 0.34 -2.05
N GLU A 47 13.20 0.62 -2.75
CA GLU A 47 11.88 0.00 -2.53
C GLU A 47 11.25 0.24 -1.15
N SER A 48 11.84 1.13 -0.35
CA SER A 48 11.41 1.37 1.03
C SER A 48 10.28 2.38 1.17
N SER A 49 10.07 3.23 0.16
CA SER A 49 9.20 4.40 0.25
C SER A 49 8.41 4.66 -1.03
N LEU A 50 7.13 5.01 -0.87
CA LEU A 50 6.31 5.58 -1.94
C LEU A 50 6.48 7.11 -1.97
N ILE A 51 6.91 7.65 -3.10
CA ILE A 51 7.24 9.08 -3.30
C ILE A 51 6.21 9.72 -4.22
N TRP A 52 5.81 10.97 -3.93
CA TRP A 52 5.01 11.79 -4.83
C TRP A 52 5.37 13.27 -4.76
N ILE A 53 5.12 13.99 -5.85
CA ILE A 53 5.30 15.44 -5.90
C ILE A 53 3.96 16.11 -5.60
N SER A 54 3.96 16.99 -4.59
CA SER A 54 2.83 17.84 -4.25
C SER A 54 3.13 19.29 -4.62
N SER A 55 2.13 20.18 -4.53
CA SER A 55 2.36 21.63 -4.70
C SER A 55 3.36 22.22 -3.70
N SER A 56 3.59 21.53 -2.58
CA SER A 56 4.53 21.91 -1.53
C SER A 56 5.88 21.16 -1.62
N GLY A 57 6.18 20.57 -2.77
CA GLY A 57 7.39 19.79 -3.03
C GLY A 57 7.19 18.27 -2.92
N GLU A 58 8.31 17.55 -2.98
CA GLU A 58 8.36 16.10 -2.85
C GLU A 58 7.91 15.64 -1.45
N ARG A 59 7.20 14.52 -1.41
CA ARG A 59 6.71 13.86 -0.20
C ARG A 59 6.94 12.38 -0.34
N SER A 60 7.13 11.70 0.79
CA SER A 60 7.30 10.25 0.82
C SER A 60 6.53 9.61 1.96
N LEU A 61 6.21 8.33 1.78
CA LEU A 61 5.63 7.45 2.77
C LEU A 61 6.46 6.17 2.85
N LYS A 62 7.13 5.95 3.97
CA LYS A 62 7.83 4.68 4.24
C LYS A 62 6.82 3.54 4.27
N LEU A 63 7.08 2.49 3.50
CA LEU A 63 6.18 1.33 3.40
C LEU A 63 6.09 0.56 4.72
N THR A 64 7.15 0.59 5.54
CA THR A 64 7.15 0.02 6.90
C THR A 64 6.12 0.66 7.84
N LEU A 65 5.66 1.88 7.56
CA LEU A 65 4.61 2.55 8.33
C LEU A 65 3.20 2.18 7.86
N VAL A 66 3.08 1.48 6.73
CA VAL A 66 1.80 1.04 6.16
C VAL A 66 1.39 -0.25 6.84
N SER A 67 0.26 -0.19 7.53
CA SER A 67 -0.33 -1.33 8.25
C SER A 67 -1.14 -2.24 7.32
N ARG A 68 -1.83 -1.67 6.32
CA ARG A 68 -2.64 -2.41 5.36
C ARG A 68 -2.99 -1.57 4.13
N ILE A 69 -3.37 -2.26 3.07
CA ILE A 69 -3.96 -1.69 1.86
C ILE A 69 -5.45 -2.04 1.86
N ILE A 70 -6.31 -1.06 1.61
CA ILE A 70 -7.75 -1.26 1.48
C ILE A 70 -8.17 -0.93 0.05
N PRO A 71 -8.71 -1.88 -0.74
CA PRO A 71 -9.30 -1.58 -2.03
C PRO A 71 -10.64 -0.85 -1.88
N GLY A 72 -10.97 -0.02 -2.87
CA GLY A 72 -12.18 0.79 -2.89
C GLY A 72 -12.09 2.10 -2.08
N GLN A 73 -13.15 2.89 -2.16
CA GLN A 73 -13.30 4.17 -1.48
C GLN A 73 -13.83 3.99 -0.05
N ARG A 74 -13.05 3.32 0.80
CA ARG A 74 -13.49 2.92 2.16
C ARG A 74 -13.15 3.92 3.27
N THR A 75 -12.38 4.97 2.97
CA THR A 75 -11.92 5.95 3.97
C THR A 75 -12.79 7.21 4.00
N ALA A 76 -12.76 7.92 5.13
CA ALA A 76 -13.47 9.21 5.28
C ALA A 76 -12.94 10.31 4.33
N VAL A 77 -11.71 10.17 3.82
CA VAL A 77 -11.14 11.14 2.87
C VAL A 77 -11.85 11.07 1.52
N PHE A 78 -12.16 9.88 1.03
CA PHE A 78 -12.94 9.71 -0.20
C PHE A 78 -14.36 10.26 -0.08
N ARG A 79 -14.98 10.18 1.11
CA ARG A 79 -16.35 10.68 1.35
C ARG A 79 -16.53 12.17 1.02
N ARG A 80 -15.44 12.95 0.99
CA ARG A 80 -15.49 14.38 0.64
C ARG A 80 -15.71 14.64 -0.86
N TYR A 81 -15.31 13.70 -1.71
CA TYR A 81 -15.45 13.78 -3.17
C TYR A 81 -15.70 12.37 -3.75
N LEU A 82 -16.82 11.75 -3.37
CA LEU A 82 -17.12 10.37 -3.76
C LEU A 82 -17.18 10.21 -5.28
N ARG A 83 -16.63 9.09 -5.75
CA ARG A 83 -16.74 8.63 -7.15
C ARG A 83 -17.04 7.13 -7.18
N PRO A 84 -18.29 6.73 -6.93
CA PRO A 84 -18.67 5.30 -6.89
C PRO A 84 -18.33 4.56 -8.20
N ASP A 85 -18.40 5.25 -9.33
CA ASP A 85 -18.01 4.77 -10.66
C ASP A 85 -16.51 4.43 -10.78
N LYS A 86 -15.69 4.91 -9.83
CA LYS A 86 -14.25 4.67 -9.77
C LYS A 86 -13.86 3.83 -8.55
N ASP A 87 -14.80 3.21 -7.84
CA ASP A 87 -14.51 2.43 -6.63
C ASP A 87 -13.48 1.32 -6.92
N TYR A 88 -13.67 0.59 -8.02
CA TYR A 88 -12.76 -0.49 -8.44
C TYR A 88 -11.36 -0.02 -8.87
N LEU A 89 -11.18 1.28 -9.11
CA LEU A 89 -9.90 1.92 -9.43
C LEU A 89 -9.23 2.57 -8.22
N SER A 90 -9.91 2.52 -7.07
CA SER A 90 -9.53 3.23 -5.86
C SER A 90 -8.88 2.29 -4.87
N PHE A 91 -7.92 2.80 -4.11
CA PHE A 91 -7.41 2.12 -2.92
C PHE A 91 -6.82 3.11 -1.93
N SER A 92 -6.59 2.64 -0.71
CA SER A 92 -6.01 3.43 0.38
C SER A 92 -4.86 2.68 1.05
N LEU A 93 -3.75 3.36 1.27
CA LEU A 93 -2.69 2.90 2.17
C LEU A 93 -2.97 3.44 3.57
N ILE A 94 -3.18 2.55 4.53
CA ILE A 94 -3.45 2.91 5.92
C ILE A 94 -2.14 2.89 6.70
N TYR A 95 -1.77 4.03 7.26
CA TYR A 95 -0.46 4.22 7.90
C TYR A 95 -0.59 4.96 9.23
N ASN A 96 0.53 5.01 9.98
CA ASN A 96 0.59 5.66 11.29
C ASN A 96 -0.45 5.06 12.26
N ASN A 97 -0.38 3.74 12.44
CA ASN A 97 -1.23 2.95 13.33
C ASN A 97 -2.73 3.17 13.08
N GLY A 98 -3.14 3.19 11.81
CA GLY A 98 -4.54 3.36 11.43
C GLY A 98 -5.06 4.80 11.44
N LYS A 99 -4.28 5.78 11.93
CA LYS A 99 -4.74 7.16 12.12
C LYS A 99 -4.70 7.99 10.83
N ARG A 100 -4.03 7.51 9.78
CA ARG A 100 -3.92 8.22 8.49
C ARG A 100 -4.11 7.29 7.31
N SER A 101 -4.55 7.87 6.20
CA SER A 101 -4.71 7.22 4.91
C SER A 101 -4.04 8.05 3.82
N LEU A 102 -3.46 7.36 2.84
CA LEU A 102 -3.09 7.91 1.54
C LEU A 102 -4.05 7.28 0.52
N ASP A 103 -4.94 8.09 -0.02
CA ASP A 103 -6.10 7.66 -0.81
C ASP A 103 -5.86 8.00 -2.29
N LEU A 104 -5.91 6.98 -3.15
CA LEU A 104 -5.47 7.06 -4.54
C LEU A 104 -6.52 6.47 -5.48
N ILE A 105 -6.63 7.04 -6.69
CA ILE A 105 -7.38 6.46 -7.80
C ILE A 105 -6.44 6.34 -9.01
N CYS A 106 -6.37 5.15 -9.59
CA CYS A 106 -5.65 4.84 -10.82
C CYS A 106 -6.51 5.12 -12.08
N LYS A 107 -5.88 5.11 -13.25
CA LYS A 107 -6.56 5.37 -14.52
C LYS A 107 -7.44 4.20 -14.98
N ASP A 108 -7.00 2.96 -14.71
CA ASP A 108 -7.64 1.74 -15.15
C ASP A 108 -7.37 0.56 -14.18
N LYS A 109 -8.09 -0.53 -14.40
CA LYS A 109 -8.07 -1.71 -13.52
C LYS A 109 -6.69 -2.36 -13.48
N VAL A 110 -6.01 -2.45 -14.63
CA VAL A 110 -4.68 -3.06 -14.74
C VAL A 110 -3.67 -2.27 -13.91
N GLU A 111 -3.68 -0.94 -14.03
CA GLU A 111 -2.83 -0.07 -13.21
C GLU A 111 -3.13 -0.26 -11.72
N THR A 112 -4.40 -0.34 -11.34
CA THR A 112 -4.80 -0.57 -9.94
C THR A 112 -4.26 -1.89 -9.39
N GLU A 113 -4.40 -2.98 -10.16
CA GLU A 113 -3.92 -4.31 -9.79
C GLU A 113 -2.40 -4.34 -9.64
N VAL A 114 -1.67 -3.74 -10.58
CA VAL A 114 -0.21 -3.60 -10.52
C VAL A 114 0.23 -2.82 -9.28
N TRP A 115 -0.39 -1.68 -9.00
CA TRP A 115 -0.10 -0.87 -7.81
C TRP A 115 -0.36 -1.64 -6.51
N ILE A 116 -1.50 -2.31 -6.40
CA ILE A 116 -1.84 -3.08 -5.20
C ILE A 116 -0.91 -4.29 -5.05
N ALA A 117 -0.62 -5.03 -6.12
CA ALA A 117 0.24 -6.20 -6.09
C ALA A 117 1.67 -5.84 -5.67
N GLY A 118 2.28 -4.84 -6.32
CA GLY A 118 3.63 -4.38 -6.01
C GLY A 118 3.75 -3.86 -4.57
N LEU A 119 2.79 -3.05 -4.11
CA LEU A 119 2.80 -2.54 -2.73
C LEU A 119 2.57 -3.65 -1.70
N LYS A 120 1.73 -4.64 -1.98
CA LYS A 120 1.52 -5.81 -1.09
C LYS A 120 2.80 -6.64 -0.95
N ALA A 121 3.52 -6.88 -2.04
CA ALA A 121 4.76 -7.65 -2.02
C ALA A 121 5.79 -7.00 -1.08
N LEU A 122 5.96 -5.68 -1.17
CA LEU A 122 6.91 -4.91 -0.37
C LEU A 122 6.51 -4.80 1.11
N ILE A 123 5.21 -4.63 1.40
CA ILE A 123 4.74 -4.55 2.79
C ILE A 123 4.87 -5.91 3.48
N SER A 124 4.60 -7.01 2.75
CA SER A 124 4.69 -8.36 3.30
C SER A 124 6.14 -8.78 3.57
N SER A 125 7.06 -8.46 2.66
CA SER A 125 8.50 -8.75 2.86
C SER A 125 9.09 -7.98 4.05
N GLY A 126 8.69 -6.71 4.24
CA GLY A 126 9.12 -5.90 5.39
C GLY A 126 8.53 -6.34 6.75
N GLN A 127 7.47 -7.13 6.76
CA GLN A 127 6.82 -7.64 7.98
C GLN A 127 7.37 -9.00 8.44
N GLY A 128 8.05 -9.76 7.55
CA GLY A 128 8.62 -11.08 7.85
C GLY A 128 9.77 -11.11 8.87
N GLY A 129 10.32 -9.95 9.25
CA GLY A 129 11.36 -9.83 10.28
C GLY A 129 10.85 -9.73 11.72
N ARG A 130 9.54 -9.68 11.95
CA ARG A 130 8.94 -9.81 13.27
C ARG A 130 8.47 -11.23 13.47
N SER A 131 9.41 -12.14 13.71
CA SER A 131 9.09 -13.41 14.35
C SER A 131 8.20 -13.12 15.55
N LYS A 132 7.03 -13.76 15.55
CA LYS A 132 6.29 -14.08 16.76
C LYS A 132 7.29 -14.64 17.78
N ILE A 133 7.67 -13.84 18.77
CA ILE A 133 8.05 -14.38 20.06
C ILE A 133 6.73 -14.56 20.78
N ASP A 134 6.05 -15.68 20.46
CA ASP A 134 5.19 -16.33 21.43
C ASP A 134 6.15 -17.08 22.37
N GLY A 135 6.56 -16.40 23.44
CA GLY A 135 7.52 -16.86 24.44
C GLY A 135 6.91 -16.81 25.83
N TRP A 136 6.23 -17.90 26.17
CA TRP A 136 5.71 -18.32 27.47
C TRP A 136 6.55 -17.87 28.69
N SER A 137 5.88 -17.52 29.79
CA SER A 137 6.35 -17.84 31.14
C SER A 137 5.13 -18.17 32.00
N GLU A 138 4.94 -19.46 32.24
CA GLU A 138 4.20 -19.98 33.40
C GLU A 138 4.90 -19.56 34.70
N GLY A 139 4.10 -19.42 35.77
CA GLY A 139 4.56 -19.68 37.13
C GLY A 139 4.08 -18.67 38.16
N GLY A 140 3.18 -19.11 39.04
CA GLY A 140 3.19 -18.67 40.44
C GLY A 140 1.85 -18.30 41.05
N LEU A 141 1.09 -19.31 41.48
CA LEU A 141 0.15 -19.20 42.60
C LEU A 141 0.86 -18.65 43.84
N TYR A 142 0.31 -17.63 44.51
CA TYR A 142 0.34 -17.51 45.98
C TYR A 142 -0.91 -16.76 46.46
N VAL A 143 -1.54 -17.37 47.47
CA VAL A 143 -2.60 -16.88 48.37
C VAL A 143 -2.15 -15.61 49.09
N GLU A 144 -3.05 -14.66 49.40
CA GLU A 144 -3.90 -14.62 50.60
C GLU A 144 -5.23 -13.89 50.34
#